data_AF-A0AA39RKD6-F1
#
_entry.id   AF-A0AA39RKD6-F1
#
_cell.length_a   1.000
_cell.length_b   1.000
_cell.length_c   1.000
_cell.angle_alpha   90.00
_cell.angle_beta   90.00
_cell.angle_gamma   90.00
#
_symmetry.space_group_name_H-M   'P 1'
#
loop_
_entity.id
_entity.type
_entity.pdbx_description
1 polymer ?
#
loop_
_entity_poly.entity_id
_entity_poly.type
_entity_poly.pdbx_seq_one_letter_code
_entity_poly.pdbx_strand_id
1 'polypeptide(L)'
;MSIQARGGYEYFITFTDDYSRFGYVYLMRHKSDAFDMFKAFKAEVENQLEKHIKILRSDRGGEYLSGEFQQYLIDNGIVSQFSAPGTPQQMG
;
A
#
# COMPACT_ATOMS: atom_id res chain seq x y z
N MET A 1 9.18 -21.09 3.47
CA MET A 1 10.50 -20.44 3.51
C MET A 1 10.43 -19.25 2.57
N SER A 2 10.53 -18.03 3.08
CA SER A 2 10.78 -16.85 2.26
C SER A 2 12.25 -16.88 1.81
N ILE A 3 12.52 -16.41 0.60
CA ILE A 3 13.87 -16.31 0.05
C ILE A 3 14.25 -14.84 0.10
N GLN A 4 15.34 -14.52 0.79
CA GLN A 4 15.84 -13.16 0.86
C GLN A 4 16.51 -12.75 -0.46
N ALA A 5 16.11 -11.60 -0.97
CA ALA A 5 16.75 -10.94 -2.10
C ALA A 5 18.09 -10.32 -1.67
N ARG A 6 18.89 -9.90 -2.67
CA ARG A 6 20.13 -9.14 -2.43
C ARG A 6 19.82 -7.87 -1.63
N GLY A 7 20.60 -7.59 -0.59
CA GLY A 7 20.39 -6.43 0.29
C GLY A 7 19.51 -6.70 1.52
N GLY A 8 19.10 -7.96 1.75
CA GLY A 8 18.37 -8.37 2.95
C GLY A 8 16.86 -8.08 2.91
N TYR A 9 16.31 -7.84 1.73
CA TYR A 9 14.88 -7.66 1.52
C TYR A 9 14.18 -9.01 1.35
N GLU A 10 13.00 -9.17 1.95
CA GLU A 10 12.27 -10.45 1.98
C GLU A 10 10.84 -10.30 1.46
N TYR A 11 10.33 -9.07 1.45
CA TYR A 11 8.99 -8.73 1.03
C TYR A 11 9.04 -7.58 0.02
N PHE A 12 7.97 -7.40 -0.74
CA PHE A 12 7.75 -6.20 -1.53
C PHE A 12 6.27 -5.84 -1.47
N ILE A 13 5.98 -4.56 -1.65
CA ILE A 13 4.62 -4.03 -1.74
C ILE A 13 4.51 -3.30 -3.07
N THR A 14 3.34 -3.45 -3.70
CA THR A 14 3.03 -2.77 -4.95
C THR A 14 1.82 -1.86 -4.77
N PHE A 15 1.94 -0.62 -5.20
CA PHE A 15 0.82 0.31 -5.29
C PHE A 15 0.50 0.54 -6.76
N THR A 16 -0.76 0.39 -7.15
CA THR A 16 -1.18 0.56 -8.53
C THR A 16 -2.20 1.69 -8.61
N ASP A 17 -1.97 2.64 -9.50
CA ASP A 17 -2.96 3.66 -9.83
C ASP A 17 -4.07 3.04 -10.69
N ASP A 18 -5.32 3.17 -10.24
CA ASP A 18 -6.49 2.52 -10.87
C ASP A 18 -6.76 3.07 -12.28
N TYR A 19 -6.44 4.34 -12.53
CA TYR A 19 -6.72 5.00 -13.81
C TYR A 19 -5.65 4.72 -14.86
N SER A 20 -4.39 5.02 -14.56
CA SER A 20 -3.27 4.89 -15.49
C SER A 20 -2.69 3.48 -15.56
N ARG A 21 -3.03 2.63 -14.58
CA ARG A 21 -2.42 1.32 -14.34
C ARG A 21 -0.92 1.37 -14.06
N PHE A 22 -0.38 2.54 -13.76
CA PHE A 22 1.01 2.68 -13.37
C PHE A 22 1.24 2.01 -12.00
N GLY A 23 2.25 1.15 -11.93
CA GLY A 23 2.62 0.40 -10.74
C GLY A 23 3.91 0.91 -10.11
N TYR A 24 3.91 1.05 -8.79
CA TYR A 24 5.06 1.38 -7.96
C TYR A 24 5.44 0.16 -7.14
N VAL A 25 6.73 -0.12 -7.01
CA VAL A 25 7.24 -1.28 -6.26
C VAL A 25 8.22 -0.79 -5.20
N TYR A 26 7.97 -1.15 -3.94
CA TYR A 26 8.87 -0.86 -2.83
C TYR A 26 9.32 -2.17 -2.17
N LEU A 27 10.63 -2.27 -1.92
CA LEU A 27 11.23 -3.43 -1.26
C LEU A 27 11.19 -3.27 0.26
N MET A 28 10.83 -4.34 0.96
CA MET A 28 10.65 -4.36 2.41
C MET A 28 11.46 -5.47 3.06
N ARG A 29 12.00 -5.20 4.25
CA ARG A 29 12.71 -6.21 5.05
C ARG A 29 11.71 -6.97 5.92
N HIS A 30 10.69 -6.28 6.41
CA HIS A 30 9.62 -6.84 7.21
C HIS A 30 8.25 -6.41 6.67
N LYS A 31 7.21 -7.23 6.87
CA LYS A 31 5.83 -6.84 6.50
C LYS A 31 5.34 -5.59 7.25
N SER A 32 5.89 -5.32 8.44
CA SER A 32 5.60 -4.11 9.22
C SER A 32 6.03 -2.82 8.52
N ASP A 33 6.94 -2.90 7.54
CA ASP A 33 7.45 -1.73 6.81
C ASP A 33 6.39 -1.15 5.85
N ALA A 34 5.27 -1.87 5.62
CA ALA A 34 4.24 -1.49 4.64
C ALA A 34 3.66 -0.10 4.90
N PHE A 35 3.48 0.29 6.17
CA PHE A 35 2.95 1.61 6.50
C PHE A 35 3.92 2.74 6.12
N ASP A 36 5.21 2.54 6.37
CA ASP A 36 6.23 3.52 5.99
C ASP A 36 6.37 3.61 4.47
N MET A 37 6.28 2.47 3.76
CA MET A 37 6.26 2.47 2.30
C MET A 37 5.03 3.19 1.74
N PHE A 38 3.86 3.04 2.36
CA PHE A 38 2.65 3.78 1.95
C PHE A 38 2.81 5.30 2.14
N LYS A 39 3.37 5.75 3.27
CA LYS A 39 3.64 7.17 3.51
C LYS A 39 4.58 7.75 2.46
N ALA A 40 5.66 7.02 2.13
CA ALA A 40 6.60 7.42 1.09
C ALA A 40 5.93 7.49 -0.29
N PHE A 41 5.17 6.46 -0.66
CA PHE A 41 4.41 6.39 -1.89
C PHE A 41 3.44 7.58 -2.04
N LYS A 42 2.61 7.84 -1.02
CA LYS A 42 1.67 8.97 -1.02
C LYS A 42 2.40 10.30 -1.26
N ALA A 43 3.44 10.58 -0.49
CA ALA A 43 4.18 11.83 -0.64
C ALA A 43 4.77 12.00 -2.04
N GLU A 44 5.31 10.92 -2.61
CA GLU A 44 5.89 10.91 -3.95
C GLU A 44 4.83 11.20 -5.03
N VAL A 45 3.76 10.41 -5.09
CA VAL A 45 2.79 10.50 -6.18
C VAL A 45 1.94 11.76 -6.11
N GLU A 46 1.60 12.21 -4.90
CA GLU A 46 0.81 13.41 -4.77
C GLU A 46 1.60 14.66 -5.17
N ASN A 47 2.91 14.68 -4.87
CA ASN A 47 3.79 15.76 -5.29
C ASN A 47 4.06 15.72 -6.80
N GLN A 48 4.31 14.54 -7.38
CA GLN A 48 4.60 14.42 -8.81
C GLN A 48 3.38 14.71 -9.70
N LEU A 49 2.18 14.34 -9.24
CA LEU A 49 0.95 14.44 -10.05
C LEU A 49 0.08 15.64 -9.69
N GLU A 50 0.44 16.39 -8.64
CA GLU A 50 -0.35 17.48 -8.06
C GLU A 50 -1.81 17.07 -7.78
N LYS A 51 -1.99 15.84 -7.27
CA LYS A 51 -3.28 15.21 -7.00
C LYS A 51 -3.23 14.51 -5.66
N HIS A 52 -4.38 14.37 -4.99
CA HIS A 52 -4.47 13.63 -3.73
C HIS A 52 -5.04 12.23 -3.93
N ILE A 53 -4.51 11.27 -3.18
CA ILE A 53 -5.08 9.93 -3.06
C ILE A 53 -6.39 10.04 -2.28
N LYS A 54 -7.47 9.52 -2.86
CA LYS A 54 -8.81 9.59 -2.24
C LYS A 54 -9.24 8.26 -1.61
N ILE A 55 -8.81 7.16 -2.21
CA ILE A 55 -9.23 5.81 -1.85
C ILE A 55 -8.00 4.92 -1.86
N LEU A 56 -7.80 4.17 -0.79
CA LEU A 56 -6.87 3.05 -0.76
C LEU A 56 -7.67 1.75 -0.84
N ARG A 57 -7.45 0.95 -1.88
CA ARG A 57 -7.98 -0.41 -1.99
C ARG A 57 -6.89 -1.39 -1.59
N SER A 58 -7.17 -2.24 -0.60
CA SER A 58 -6.24 -3.30 -0.18
C SER A 58 -7.00 -4.60 0.09
N ASP A 59 -6.26 -5.71 0.18
CA ASP A 59 -6.80 -6.88 0.86
C ASP A 59 -6.92 -6.61 2.36
N ARG A 60 -7.54 -7.55 3.08
CA ARG A 60 -7.59 -7.53 4.56
C ARG A 60 -6.29 -8.04 5.19
N GLY A 61 -5.15 -7.82 4.53
CA GLY A 61 -3.82 -8.12 5.07
C GLY A 61 -3.58 -7.37 6.38
N GLY A 62 -3.00 -8.06 7.36
CA GLY A 62 -2.81 -7.52 8.71
C GLY A 62 -1.98 -6.24 8.75
N GLU A 63 -1.10 -6.05 7.77
CA GLU A 63 -0.30 -4.85 7.58
C GLU A 63 -1.12 -3.57 7.39
N TYR A 64 -2.33 -3.66 6.83
CA TYR A 64 -3.22 -2.52 6.59
C TYR A 64 -4.22 -2.28 7.72
N LEU A 65 -4.32 -3.21 8.68
CA LEU A 65 -5.34 -3.20 9.72
C LEU A 65 -4.87 -2.58 11.05
N SER A 66 -3.63 -2.09 11.11
CA SER A 66 -3.14 -1.44 12.32
C SER A 66 -3.91 -0.14 12.59
N GLY A 67 -4.17 0.15 13.87
CA GLY A 67 -4.90 1.36 14.27
C GLY A 67 -4.18 2.65 13.85
N GLU A 68 -2.85 2.65 13.87
CA GLU A 68 -2.03 3.76 13.39
C GLU A 68 -2.22 4.02 11.89
N PHE A 69 -2.21 2.97 11.08
CA PHE A 69 -2.44 3.10 9.64
C PHE A 69 -3.83 3.65 9.37
N GLN A 70 -4.86 3.09 10.02
CA GLN A 70 -6.24 3.54 9.83
C GLN A 70 -6.43 5.00 10.26
N GLN A 71 -5.85 5.42 11.39
CA GLN A 71 -5.90 6.80 11.84
C GLN A 71 -5.20 7.73 10.84
N TYR A 72 -4.05 7.34 10.32
CA TYR A 72 -3.35 8.11 9.29
C TYR A 72 -4.20 8.32 8.02
N LEU A 73 -4.91 7.29 7.56
CA LEU A 73 -5.83 7.41 6.43
C LEU A 73 -6.95 8.42 6.72
N ILE A 74 -7.56 8.33 7.91
CA ILE A 74 -8.61 9.26 8.35
C ILE A 74 -8.08 10.71 8.38
N ASP A 75 -6.91 10.92 8.98
CA ASP A 75 -6.30 12.25 9.11
C ASP A 75 -5.95 12.87 7.75
N ASN A 76 -5.69 12.04 6.74
CA ASN A 76 -5.42 12.46 5.36
C ASN A 76 -6.68 12.46 4.48
N GLY A 77 -7.86 12.16 5.03
CA GLY A 77 -9.12 12.11 4.27
C GLY A 77 -9.19 10.99 3.23
N ILE A 78 -8.40 9.92 3.41
CA ILE A 78 -8.34 8.76 2.51
C ILE A 78 -9.34 7.70 2.98
N VAL A 79 -10.21 7.26 2.08
CA VAL A 79 -11.16 6.19 2.36
C VAL A 79 -10.49 4.82 2.18
N SER A 80 -10.47 4.01 3.23
CA SER A 80 -10.00 2.62 3.15
C SER A 80 -11.12 1.71 2.59
N GLN A 81 -10.81 0.95 1.54
CA GLN A 81 -11.68 -0.06 0.94
C GLN A 81 -11.00 -1.42 0.99
N PHE A 82 -11.67 -2.40 1.58
CA PHE A 82 -11.14 -3.75 1.70
C PHE A 82 -11.86 -4.70 0.75
N SER A 83 -11.12 -5.56 0.06
CA SER A 83 -11.72 -6.66 -0.70
C SER A 83 -12.48 -7.61 0.23
N ALA A 84 -13.48 -8.31 -0.30
CA ALA A 84 -14.10 -9.40 0.45
C ALA A 84 -13.07 -10.51 0.72
N PRO A 85 -13.19 -11.27 1.81
CA PRO A 85 -12.32 -12.42 2.05
C PRO A 85 -12.43 -13.43 0.89
N GLY A 86 -11.29 -13.87 0.37
CA GLY A 86 -11.24 -14.94 -0.64
C GLY A 86 -11.60 -14.54 -2.07
N THR A 87 -11.65 -13.23 -2.40
CA THR A 87 -11.92 -12.73 -3.76
C THR A 87 -10.73 -11.94 -4.35
N PRO A 88 -9.62 -12.61 -4.74
CA PRO A 88 -8.49 -11.95 -5.40
C PRO A 88 -8.88 -11.14 -6.65
N GLN A 89 -9.97 -11.53 -7.32
CA GLN A 89 -10.47 -10.90 -8.55
C GLN A 89 -10.97 -9.47 -8.33
N GLN A 90 -11.28 -9.07 -7.10
CA GLN A 90 -11.69 -7.69 -6.78
C GLN A 90 -10.50 -6.72 -6.68
N MET A 91 -9.27 -7.23 -6.78
CA MET A 91 -8.03 -6.44 -6.75
C MET A 91 -7.39 -6.27 -8.14
N GLY A 92 -8.14 -6.56 -9.21
CA GLY A 92 -7.71 -6.41 -10.61
C GLY A 92 -7.88 -5.00 -11.13
#